data_AF-A0AAV5SE32-F1
#
_entry.id   AF-A0AAV5SE32-F1
#
_cell.length_a   1.000
_cell.length_b   1.000
_cell.length_c   1.000
_cell.angle_alpha   90.00
_cell.angle_beta   90.00
_cell.angle_gamma   90.00
#
_symmetry.space_group_name_H-M   'P 1'
#
loop_
_entity.id
_entity.type
_entity.pdbx_description
1 polymer ?
#
loop_
_entity_poly.entity_id
_entity_poly.type
_entity_poly.pdbx_seq_one_letter_code
_entity_poly.pdbx_strand_id
1 'polypeptide(L)'
;MGKNLMEEQVRSSIAAYIEHLSAIEDKDNVDMRWPVQVMVANIINEALFGYRYKHEECQPLMKYVEDFNYMVDHLADSKGMMLGMGFPFLTKLPIVGWYTFGAFKSAMAKINEYIVENVER
;
A
#
# COMPACT_ATOMS: atom_id res chain seq x y z
N MET A 1 -12.28 -28.26 3.09
CA MET A 1 -10.95 -28.02 2.48
C MET A 1 -10.57 -26.55 2.65
N GLY A 2 -10.28 -26.08 3.87
CA GLY A 2 -9.99 -24.65 4.09
C GLY A 2 -9.25 -24.33 5.38
N LYS A 3 -8.86 -25.35 6.16
CA LYS A 3 -8.26 -25.13 7.49
C LYS A 3 -6.78 -24.73 7.44
N ASN A 4 -6.12 -24.91 6.29
CA ASN A 4 -4.68 -24.67 6.10
C ASN A 4 -4.34 -23.73 4.93
N LEU A 5 -5.34 -23.24 4.17
CA LEU A 5 -5.08 -22.50 2.94
C LEU A 5 -4.26 -21.23 3.19
N MET A 6 -4.64 -20.47 4.23
CA MET A 6 -3.93 -19.26 4.60
C MET A 6 -2.53 -19.55 5.18
N GLU A 7 -2.35 -20.68 5.87
CA GLU A 7 -1.03 -21.09 6.33
C GLU A 7 -0.11 -21.48 5.16
N GLU A 8 -0.64 -22.18 4.16
CA GLU A 8 0.07 -22.54 2.94
C GLU A 8 0.47 -21.29 2.13
N GLN A 9 -0.41 -20.30 2.01
CA GLN A 9 -0.12 -19.02 1.35
C GLN A 9 1.01 -18.26 2.06
N VAL A 10 0.99 -18.22 3.39
CA VAL A 10 2.05 -17.61 4.20
C VAL A 10 3.37 -18.35 4.01
N ARG A 11 3.38 -19.68 4.09
CA ARG A 11 4.60 -20.50 3.87
C ARG A 11 5.17 -20.31 2.47
N SER A 12 4.31 -20.29 1.46
CA SER A 12 4.65 -20.05 0.05
C SER A 12 5.30 -18.68 -0.14
N SER A 13 4.72 -17.63 0.44
CA SER A 13 5.27 -16.27 0.37
C SER A 13 6.62 -16.14 1.09
N ILE A 14 6.80 -16.82 2.23
CA ILE A 14 8.08 -16.86 2.94
C ILE A 14 9.16 -17.59 2.11
N ALA A 15 8.81 -18.69 1.44
CA ALA A 15 9.75 -19.41 0.58
C ALA A 15 10.25 -18.52 -0.57
N ALA A 16 9.34 -17.80 -1.25
CA ALA A 16 9.68 -16.85 -2.31
C ALA A 16 10.54 -15.68 -1.80
N TYR A 17 10.28 -15.22 -0.58
CA TYR A 17 11.10 -14.21 0.10
C TYR A 17 12.52 -14.70 0.37
N ILE A 18 12.68 -15.92 0.90
CA ILE A 18 14.01 -16.52 1.17
C ILE A 18 14.79 -16.73 -0.13
N GLU A 19 14.12 -17.20 -1.19
CA GLU A 19 14.72 -17.37 -2.51
C GLU A 19 15.23 -16.03 -3.05
N HIS A 20 14.42 -14.96 -2.95
CA HIS A 20 14.84 -13.63 -3.35
C HIS A 20 16.08 -13.15 -2.56
N LEU A 21 16.07 -13.28 -1.23
CA LEU A 21 17.22 -12.90 -0.40
C LEU A 21 18.49 -13.69 -0.72
N SER A 22 18.36 -14.97 -1.07
CA SER A 22 19.51 -15.78 -1.45
C SER A 22 20.13 -15.35 -2.79
N ALA A 23 19.31 -14.79 -3.69
CA ALA A 23 19.72 -14.34 -5.01
C ALA A 23 20.36 -12.94 -5.00
N ILE A 24 20.24 -12.19 -3.90
CA ILE A 24 20.91 -10.89 -3.75
C ILE A 24 22.43 -11.10 -3.62
N GLU A 25 23.19 -10.47 -4.52
CA GLU A 25 24.65 -10.57 -4.56
C GLU A 25 25.32 -9.80 -3.41
N ASP A 26 24.92 -8.55 -3.17
CA ASP A 26 25.43 -7.71 -2.08
C ASP A 26 24.55 -7.83 -0.83
N LYS A 27 24.98 -8.68 0.11
CA LYS A 27 24.26 -8.92 1.37
C LYS A 27 24.57 -7.90 2.46
N ASP A 28 25.59 -7.07 2.27
CA ASP A 28 26.02 -6.08 3.28
C ASP A 28 25.21 -4.78 3.18
N ASN A 29 24.58 -4.50 2.03
CA ASN A 29 23.81 -3.28 1.78
C ASN A 29 22.37 -3.54 1.31
N VAL A 30 21.66 -4.49 1.94
CA VAL A 30 20.27 -4.81 1.59
C VAL A 30 19.29 -3.90 2.34
N ASP A 31 18.47 -3.15 1.60
CA ASP A 31 17.28 -2.51 2.17
C ASP A 31 16.17 -3.54 2.37
N MET A 32 16.02 -4.01 3.61
CA MET A 32 15.04 -5.02 3.99
C MET A 32 13.59 -4.52 3.94
N ARG A 33 13.35 -3.20 3.79
CA ARG A 33 12.00 -2.63 3.69
C ARG A 33 11.22 -3.26 2.53
N TRP A 34 11.83 -3.35 1.35
CA TRP A 34 11.15 -3.80 0.15
C TRP A 34 10.85 -5.30 0.13
N PRO A 35 11.81 -6.19 0.42
CA PRO A 35 11.54 -7.63 0.50
C PRO A 35 10.40 -7.96 1.49
N VAL A 36 10.37 -7.31 2.66
CA VAL A 36 9.31 -7.52 3.66
C VAL A 36 7.96 -7.00 3.16
N GLN A 37 7.92 -5.82 2.52
CA GLN A 37 6.68 -5.26 1.97
C GLN A 37 6.10 -6.13 0.86
N VAL A 38 6.93 -6.63 -0.06
CA VAL A 38 6.48 -7.54 -1.14
C VAL A 38 5.93 -8.84 -0.57
N MET A 39 6.60 -9.42 0.44
CA MET A 39 6.12 -10.64 1.11
C MET A 39 4.72 -10.44 1.73
N VAL A 40 4.54 -9.38 2.53
CA VAL A 40 3.25 -9.11 3.20
C VAL A 40 2.16 -8.79 2.18
N ALA A 41 2.47 -7.96 1.18
CA ALA A 41 1.53 -7.61 0.13
C ALA A 41 1.09 -8.82 -0.69
N ASN A 42 1.99 -9.76 -0.98
CA ASN A 42 1.65 -10.99 -1.68
C ASN A 42 0.68 -11.85 -0.87
N ILE A 43 0.86 -11.97 0.44
CA ILE A 43 -0.11 -12.68 1.31
C ILE A 43 -1.49 -12.01 1.23
N ILE A 44 -1.54 -10.67 1.28
CA ILE A 44 -2.80 -9.93 1.18
C ILE A 44 -3.43 -10.10 -0.20
N ASN A 45 -2.67 -9.95 -1.28
CA ASN A 45 -3.19 -10.07 -2.64
C ASN A 45 -3.66 -11.49 -2.95
N GLU A 46 -2.96 -12.51 -2.46
CA GLU A 46 -3.36 -13.90 -2.66
C GLU A 46 -4.64 -14.22 -1.87
N ALA A 47 -4.83 -13.58 -0.70
CA ALA A 47 -6.03 -13.72 0.11
C ALA A 47 -7.23 -12.93 -0.44
N LEU A 48 -7.02 -11.73 -0.98
CA LEU A 48 -8.09 -10.82 -1.42
C LEU A 48 -8.44 -10.96 -2.92
N PHE A 49 -7.43 -11.18 -3.76
CA PHE A 49 -7.54 -11.13 -5.22
C PHE A 49 -7.06 -12.42 -5.91
N GLY A 50 -6.46 -13.36 -5.18
CA GLY A 50 -6.03 -14.66 -5.72
C GLY A 50 -4.79 -14.61 -6.62
N TYR A 51 -4.01 -13.52 -6.59
CA TYR A 51 -2.76 -13.40 -7.36
C TYR A 51 -1.61 -12.88 -6.50
N ARG A 52 -0.37 -13.04 -6.99
CA ARG A 52 0.87 -12.57 -6.35
C ARG A 52 1.79 -11.89 -7.34
N TYR A 53 2.58 -10.92 -6.87
CA TYR A 53 3.64 -10.27 -7.64
C TYR A 53 4.96 -11.04 -7.49
N LYS A 54 5.72 -11.13 -8.59
CA LYS A 54 7.14 -11.47 -8.52
C LYS A 54 7.94 -10.28 -8.02
N HIS A 55 9.07 -10.51 -7.35
CA HIS A 55 9.95 -9.44 -6.87
C HIS A 55 10.44 -8.54 -8.03
N GLU A 56 10.64 -9.08 -9.22
CA GLU A 56 11.06 -8.32 -10.42
C GLU A 56 9.94 -7.48 -11.05
N GLU A 57 8.67 -7.83 -10.80
CA GLU A 57 7.48 -7.23 -11.42
C GLU A 57 6.58 -6.52 -10.39
N CYS A 58 7.11 -6.19 -9.21
CA CYS A 58 6.36 -5.59 -8.12
C CYS A 58 6.26 -4.05 -8.19
N GLN A 59 6.71 -3.42 -9.27
CA GLN A 59 6.70 -1.96 -9.44
C GLN A 59 5.32 -1.32 -9.21
N PRO A 60 4.19 -1.88 -9.71
CA PRO A 60 2.87 -1.31 -9.45
C PRO A 60 2.52 -1.30 -7.96
N LEU A 61 2.89 -2.38 -7.26
CA LEU A 61 2.70 -2.51 -5.82
C LEU A 61 3.61 -1.54 -5.04
N MET A 62 4.88 -1.41 -5.44
CA MET A 62 5.81 -0.46 -4.83
C MET A 62 5.26 0.97 -4.94
N LYS A 63 4.82 1.36 -6.14
CA LYS A 63 4.21 2.67 -6.38
C LYS A 63 2.98 2.90 -5.51
N TYR A 64 2.09 1.91 -5.41
CA TYR A 64 0.94 1.99 -4.51
C TYR A 64 1.35 2.24 -3.05
N VAL A 65 2.37 1.52 -2.56
CA VAL A 65 2.87 1.69 -1.19
C VAL A 65 3.55 3.06 -0.99
N GLU A 66 4.28 3.55 -1.97
CA GLU A 66 4.89 4.90 -1.93
C GLU A 66 3.83 6.00 -1.91
N ASP A 67 2.85 5.93 -2.81
CA ASP A 67 1.74 6.89 -2.88
C ASP A 67 0.93 6.89 -1.58
N PHE A 68 0.71 5.69 -1.00
CA PHE A 68 0.04 5.55 0.28
C PHE A 68 0.84 6.14 1.44
N ASN A 69 2.14 5.86 1.53
CA ASN A 69 3.00 6.42 2.58
C ASN A 69 3.07 7.94 2.47
N TYR A 70 3.27 8.47 1.26
CA TYR A 70 3.27 9.90 1.00
C TYR A 70 1.97 10.57 1.46
N MET A 71 0.83 9.92 1.21
CA MET A 71 -0.47 10.39 1.68
C MET A 71 -0.56 10.38 3.21
N VAL A 72 -0.14 9.30 3.88
CA VAL A 72 -0.17 9.18 5.35
C VAL A 72 0.74 10.21 6.03
N ASP A 73 1.91 10.45 5.47
CA ASP A 73 2.84 11.47 5.99
C ASP A 73 2.26 12.88 5.80
N HIS A 74 1.71 13.18 4.62
CA HIS A 74 1.03 14.46 4.36
C HIS A 74 -0.20 14.66 5.25
N LEU A 75 -0.91 13.59 5.57
CA LEU A 75 -2.03 13.61 6.51
C LEU A 75 -1.57 14.01 7.90
N ALA A 76 -0.52 13.37 8.40
CA ALA A 76 0.01 13.62 9.74
C ALA A 76 0.48 15.07 9.91
N ASP A 77 1.08 15.66 8.87
CA ASP A 77 1.60 17.03 8.89
C ASP A 77 0.55 18.11 8.54
N SER A 78 -0.64 17.72 8.07
CA SER A 78 -1.65 18.67 7.60
C SER A 78 -2.38 19.37 8.75
N LYS A 79 -1.92 20.58 9.08
CA LYS A 79 -2.67 21.54 9.92
C LYS A 79 -4.06 21.86 9.37
N GLY A 80 -4.20 21.85 8.04
CA GLY A 80 -5.48 22.05 7.36
C GLY A 80 -6.48 20.94 7.71
N MET A 81 -6.03 19.69 7.77
CA MET A 81 -6.90 18.57 8.15
C MET A 81 -7.34 18.67 9.61
N MET A 82 -6.42 19.01 10.53
CA MET A 82 -6.76 19.23 11.94
C MET A 82 -7.82 20.33 12.10
N LEU A 83 -7.68 21.44 11.37
CA LEU A 83 -8.67 22.52 11.35
C LEU A 83 -10.02 22.06 10.77
N GLY A 84 -10.00 21.23 9.72
CA GLY A 84 -11.21 20.64 9.17
C GLY A 84 -11.94 19.70 10.14
N MET A 85 -11.19 18.90 10.91
CA MET A 85 -11.75 18.02 11.94
C MET A 85 -12.35 18.82 13.10
N GLY A 86 -11.67 19.88 13.55
CA GLY A 86 -12.15 20.75 14.64
C GLY A 86 -13.31 21.66 14.23
N PHE A 87 -13.37 22.07 12.95
CA PHE A 87 -14.38 22.99 12.43
C PHE A 87 -15.00 22.46 11.12
N PRO A 88 -15.97 21.53 11.20
CA PRO A 88 -16.56 20.88 10.02
C PRO A 88 -17.16 21.84 8.98
N PHE A 89 -17.55 23.05 9.37
CA PHE A 89 -18.08 24.05 8.43
C PHE A 89 -17.03 24.53 7.41
N LEU A 90 -15.73 24.52 7.76
CA LEU A 90 -14.64 24.90 6.86
C LEU A 90 -14.53 23.97 5.67
N THR A 91 -14.97 22.71 5.83
CA THR A 91 -14.96 21.70 4.75
C THR A 91 -15.98 21.99 3.65
N LYS A 92 -16.98 22.85 3.93
CA LYS A 92 -18.03 23.23 2.97
C LYS A 92 -17.66 24.45 2.13
N LEU A 93 -16.60 25.17 2.48
CA LEU A 93 -16.14 26.33 1.73
C LEU A 93 -15.33 25.87 0.51
N PRO A 94 -15.50 26.48 -0.68
CA PRO A 94 -14.91 25.95 -1.92
C PRO A 94 -13.37 25.95 -1.93
N ILE A 95 -12.73 26.96 -1.33
CA ILE A 95 -11.26 27.06 -1.30
C ILE A 95 -10.71 26.39 -0.03
N VAL A 96 -11.27 26.72 1.14
CA VAL A 96 -10.79 26.17 2.43
C VAL A 96 -11.09 24.67 2.55
N GLY A 97 -12.20 24.22 1.96
CA GLY A 97 -12.56 22.80 1.88
C GLY A 97 -11.53 21.97 1.10
N TRP A 98 -10.91 22.55 0.08
CA TRP A 98 -9.84 21.89 -0.67
C TRP A 98 -8.60 21.64 0.20
N TYR A 99 -8.15 22.66 0.93
CA TYR A 99 -6.98 22.59 1.81
C TYR A 99 -7.21 21.82 3.12
N THR A 100 -8.46 21.56 3.50
CA THR A 100 -8.80 20.74 4.68
C THR A 100 -8.88 19.26 4.32
N PHE A 101 -9.86 18.86 3.50
CA PHE A 101 -10.09 17.45 3.13
C PHE A 101 -10.12 17.18 1.63
N GLY A 102 -10.25 18.20 0.77
CA GLY A 102 -10.40 17.99 -0.68
C GLY A 102 -9.16 17.36 -1.32
N ALA A 103 -7.97 17.88 -1.01
CA ALA A 103 -6.71 17.32 -1.47
C ALA A 103 -6.53 15.85 -1.03
N PHE A 104 -6.89 15.55 0.22
CA PHE A 104 -6.85 14.18 0.74
C PHE A 104 -7.82 13.25 0.02
N LYS A 105 -9.08 13.67 -0.19
CA LYS A 105 -10.06 12.89 -0.95
C LYS A 105 -9.60 12.60 -2.37
N SER A 106 -8.95 13.56 -3.02
CA SER A 106 -8.41 13.37 -4.36
C SER A 106 -7.23 12.38 -4.38
N ALA A 107 -6.34 12.44 -3.39
CA ALA A 107 -5.24 11.47 -3.25
C ALA A 107 -5.78 10.05 -2.98
N MET A 108 -6.74 9.91 -2.06
CA MET A 108 -7.36 8.62 -1.75
C MET A 108 -8.12 8.04 -2.94
N ALA A 109 -8.74 8.87 -3.79
CA ALA A 109 -9.40 8.41 -5.00
C ALA A 109 -8.42 7.73 -5.97
N LYS A 110 -7.21 8.29 -6.15
CA LYS A 110 -6.16 7.67 -6.98
C LYS A 110 -5.66 6.34 -6.41
N ILE A 111 -5.54 6.25 -5.08
CA ILE A 111 -5.15 4.99 -4.41
C ILE A 111 -6.25 3.93 -4.60
N ASN A 112 -7.53 4.33 -4.55
CA ASN A 112 -8.64 3.43 -4.81
C ASN A 112 -8.72 2.97 -6.28
N GLU A 113 -8.28 3.76 -7.25
CA GLU A 113 -8.21 3.32 -8.66
C GLU A 113 -7.37 2.05 -8.79
N TYR A 114 -6.24 1.96 -8.06
CA TYR A 114 -5.43 0.74 -8.01
C TYR A 114 -6.23 -0.48 -7.53
N ILE A 115 -7.09 -0.32 -6.52
CA ILE A 115 -7.92 -1.42 -6.01
C ILE A 115 -8.94 -1.84 -7.06
N VAL A 116 -9.59 -0.88 -7.72
CA VAL A 116 -10.57 -1.15 -8.80
C VAL A 116 -9.92 -1.93 -9.94
N GLU A 117 -8.76 -1.47 -10.42
CA GLU A 117 -8.03 -2.14 -11.50
C GLU A 117 -7.64 -3.58 -11.17
N ASN A 118 -7.38 -3.89 -9.89
CA ASN A 118 -6.96 -5.22 -9.46
C ASN A 118 -8.12 -6.16 -9.09
N VAL A 119 -9.32 -5.63 -8.82
CA VAL A 119 -10.53 -6.45 -8.61
C VAL A 119 -11.10 -6.96 -9.93
N GLU A 120 -10.93 -6.22 -11.02
CA GLU A 120 -11.43 -6.60 -12.36
C GLU A 120 -10.49 -7.55 -13.13
N ARG A 121 -9.40 -7.99 -12.50
CA ARG A 121 -8.31 -8.77 -13.11
C ARG A 121 -8.54 -10.28 -13.01
#